data_AF-A0A354YUE0-F1
#
_entry.id   AF-A0A354YUE0-F1
#
_cell.length_a   1.000
_cell.length_b   1.000
_cell.length_c   1.000
_cell.angle_alpha   90.00
_cell.angle_beta   90.00
_cell.angle_gamma   90.00
#
_symmetry.space_group_name_H-M   'P 1'
#
loop_
_entity.id
_entity.type
_entity.pdbx_description
1 polymer ?
#
loop_
_entity_poly.entity_id
_entity_poly.type
_entity_poly.pdbx_seq_one_letter_code
_entity_poly.pdbx_strand_id
1 'polypeptide(L)' 'EKDEALLNFITLIPVNPQKFPEVKDKPAMQFIEYCTSEEGQTIIRDFGKDKYGEALFFPNSAEGKKLDK' A
#
# COMPACT_ATOMS: atom_id res chain seq x y z
N GLU A 1 9.35 -2.44 -19.20
CA GLU A 1 8.55 -2.39 -17.96
C GLU A 1 7.41 -3.40 -18.07
N LYS A 2 6.94 -3.94 -16.93
CA LYS A 2 5.91 -5.00 -16.81
C LYS A 2 6.40 -6.46 -16.92
N ASP A 3 7.70 -6.70 -16.84
CA ASP A 3 8.16 -8.07 -16.55
C ASP A 3 7.73 -8.43 -15.12
N GLU A 4 6.94 -9.49 -14.97
CA GLU A 4 6.42 -9.94 -13.68
C GLU A 4 7.55 -10.22 -12.68
N ALA A 5 8.70 -10.70 -13.16
CA ALA A 5 9.87 -10.99 -12.33
C ALA A 5 10.55 -9.73 -11.77
N LEU A 6 10.29 -8.56 -12.35
CA LEU A 6 10.89 -7.29 -11.96
C LEU A 6 9.90 -6.36 -11.23
N LEU A 7 8.71 -6.85 -10.88
CA LEU A 7 7.76 -6.08 -10.09
C LEU A 7 8.29 -5.84 -8.67
N ASN A 8 8.37 -4.57 -8.29
CA ASN A 8 8.80 -4.16 -6.96
C ASN A 8 7.58 -3.92 -6.06
N PHE A 9 7.09 -4.98 -5.41
CA PHE A 9 5.96 -4.87 -4.50
C PHE A 9 6.36 -4.25 -3.16
N ILE A 10 5.65 -3.20 -2.77
CA ILE A 10 5.78 -2.59 -1.44
C ILE A 10 4.85 -3.33 -0.48
N THR A 11 5.38 -3.75 0.67
CA THR A 11 4.64 -4.53 1.67
C THR A 11 4.70 -3.84 3.04
N LEU A 12 3.59 -3.87 3.77
CA LEU A 12 3.51 -3.46 5.17
C LEU A 12 3.58 -4.71 6.05
N ILE A 13 4.52 -4.74 7.00
CA ILE A 13 4.72 -5.88 7.91
C ILE A 13 4.64 -5.36 9.35
N PRO A 14 3.54 -5.63 10.09
CA PRO A 14 3.44 -5.24 11.48
C PRO A 14 4.43 -6.06 12.33
N VAL A 15 5.03 -5.42 13.33
CA VAL A 15 5.93 -6.09 14.28
C VAL A 15 5.10 -7.01 15.18
N ASN A 16 5.56 -8.24 15.40
CA ASN A 16 4.84 -9.23 16.21
C ASN A 16 4.77 -8.79 17.69
N PRO A 17 3.57 -8.50 18.24
CA PRO A 17 3.40 -8.03 19.61
C PRO A 17 3.66 -9.12 20.67
N GLN A 18 3.54 -10.40 20.31
CA GLN A 18 3.89 -11.52 21.22
C GLN A 18 5.39 -11.57 21.49
N LYS A 19 6.21 -11.18 20.50
CA LYS A 19 7.67 -11.10 20.63
C LYS A 19 8.13 -9.76 21.20
N PHE A 20 7.41 -8.69 20.89
CA PHE A 20 7.74 -7.33 21.31
C PHE A 20 6.52 -6.65 21.95
N PRO A 21 6.27 -6.87 23.26
CA PRO A 21 5.01 -6.44 23.91
C PRO A 21 4.78 -4.93 23.95
N GLU A 22 5.84 -4.12 23.82
CA GLU A 22 5.74 -2.65 23.90
C GLU A 22 5.38 -1.97 22.57
N VAL A 23 5.31 -2.74 21.48
CA VAL A 23 5.00 -2.20 20.15
C VAL A 23 3.58 -1.65 20.10
N LYS A 24 3.39 -0.66 19.23
CA LYS A 24 2.09 -0.02 19.01
C LYS A 24 1.26 -0.82 18.01
N ASP A 25 0.85 -2.02 18.40
CA ASP A 25 0.11 -2.96 17.55
C ASP A 25 -1.17 -2.36 16.96
N LYS A 26 -2.05 -1.83 17.81
CA LYS A 26 -3.33 -1.23 17.37
C LYS A 26 -3.13 -0.09 16.35
N PRO A 27 -2.29 0.93 16.59
CA PRO A 27 -2.00 1.95 15.58
C PRO A 27 -1.37 1.39 14.29
N ALA A 28 -0.50 0.38 14.38
CA ALA A 28 0.08 -0.25 13.19
C ALA A 28 -0.99 -0.93 12.33
N MET A 29 -1.94 -1.64 12.95
CA MET A 29 -3.05 -2.27 12.25
C MET A 29 -4.00 -1.24 11.62
N GLN A 30 -4.29 -0.13 12.32
CA GLN A 30 -5.09 0.97 11.76
C GLN A 30 -4.41 1.60 10.53
N PHE A 31 -3.09 1.77 10.56
CA PHE A 31 -2.33 2.26 9.42
C PHE A 31 -2.37 1.28 8.24
N ILE A 32 -2.24 -0.02 8.50
CA ILE A 32 -2.35 -1.07 7.47
C ILE A 32 -3.75 -1.06 6.83
N GLU A 33 -4.80 -0.99 7.64
CA GLU A 33 -6.18 -0.91 7.16
C GLU A 33 -6.37 0.33 6.27
N TYR A 34 -5.90 1.49 6.72
CA TYR A 34 -5.94 2.72 5.93
C TYR A 34 -5.20 2.56 4.58
N CYS A 35 -3.94 2.13 4.61
CA CYS A 35 -3.12 1.99 3.41
C CYS A 35 -3.70 0.97 2.41
N THR A 36 -4.42 -0.04 2.88
CA THR A 36 -5.00 -1.09 2.02
C THR A 36 -6.45 -0.82 1.60
N SER A 37 -7.10 0.18 2.20
CA SER A 37 -8.45 0.64 1.85
C SER A 37 -8.54 1.27 0.45
N GLU A 38 -9.76 1.46 -0.03
CA GLU A 38 -10.03 2.19 -1.28
C GLU A 38 -9.43 3.60 -1.27
N GLU A 39 -9.57 4.34 -0.15
CA GLU A 39 -9.04 5.69 -0.01
C GLU A 39 -7.51 5.71 -0.14
N GLY A 40 -6.82 4.89 0.67
CA GLY A 40 -5.36 4.82 0.66
C GLY A 40 -4.81 4.38 -0.69
N GLN A 41 -5.45 3.40 -1.34
CA GLN A 41 -5.03 2.93 -2.66
C GLN A 41 -5.32 3.96 -3.75
N THR A 42 -6.38 4.77 -3.63
CA THR A 42 -6.65 5.90 -4.54
C THR A 42 -5.54 6.95 -4.48
N ILE A 43 -5.08 7.30 -3.27
CA ILE A 43 -3.95 8.21 -3.09
C ILE A 43 -2.69 7.65 -3.76
N ILE A 44 -2.40 6.35 -3.54
CA ILE A 44 -1.26 5.68 -4.16
C ILE A 44 -1.33 5.73 -5.69
N ARG A 45 -2.50 5.43 -6.27
CA ARG A 45 -2.76 5.45 -7.71
C ARG A 45 -2.50 6.81 -8.33
N ASP A 46 -2.87 7.88 -7.63
CA ASP A 46 -2.87 9.24 -8.18
C ASP A 46 -1.57 10.01 -7.91
N PHE A 47 -0.74 9.49 -7.00
CA PHE A 47 0.52 10.12 -6.63
C PHE A 47 1.46 10.32 -7.82
N GLY A 48 1.88 11.57 -8.04
CA GLY A 48 2.87 11.96 -9.04
C GLY A 48 2.30 12.28 -10.43
N LYS A 49 1.02 11.99 -10.71
CA LYS A 49 0.41 12.26 -12.02
C LYS A 49 0.45 13.73 -12.41
N ASP A 50 0.15 14.61 -11.48
CA ASP A 50 0.14 16.06 -11.66
C ASP A 50 1.52 16.61 -12.02
N LYS A 51 2.57 16.06 -11.40
CA LYS A 51 3.95 16.55 -11.54
C LYS A 51 4.73 15.88 -12.68
N TYR A 52 4.50 14.59 -12.91
CA TYR A 52 5.31 13.77 -13.82
C TYR A 52 4.52 13.29 -15.04
N GLY A 53 3.22 13.56 -15.11
CA GLY A 53 2.35 13.13 -16.22
C GLY A 53 1.87 11.68 -16.13
N GLU A 54 2.39 10.90 -15.17
CA GLU A 54 2.02 9.51 -14.94
C GLU A 54 2.08 9.14 -13.45
N ALA A 55 1.42 8.03 -13.09
CA ALA A 55 1.47 7.51 -11.72
C ALA A 55 2.86 6.94 -11.41
N LEU A 56 3.41 7.26 -10.25
CA LEU A 56 4.69 6.68 -9.81
C LEU A 56 4.53 5.32 -9.13
N PHE A 57 3.33 5.02 -8.64
CA PHE A 57 3.03 3.81 -7.88
C PHE A 57 1.71 3.19 -8.36
N PHE A 58 1.61 1.87 -8.19
CA PHE A 58 0.49 1.09 -8.67
C PHE A 58 -0.18 0.34 -7.51
N PRO A 59 -1.49 0.51 -7.30
CA PRO A 59 -2.24 -0.23 -6.30
C PRO A 59 -2.10 -1.75 -6.45
N ASN A 60 -1.95 -2.46 -5.34
CA ASN A 60 -1.84 -3.93 -5.35
C ASN A 60 -2.53 -4.60 -4.14
N SER A 61 -3.25 -3.83 -3.31
CA SER A 61 -4.12 -4.43 -2.29
C SER A 61 -5.36 -5.07 -2.93
N ALA A 62 -6.15 -5.82 -2.13
CA ALA A 62 -7.41 -6.36 -2.59
C ALA A 62 -8.38 -5.26 -3.07
N GLU A 63 -8.45 -4.12 -2.38
CA GLU A 63 -9.28 -2.98 -2.79
C GLU A 63 -8.63 -2.21 -3.94
N GLY A 64 -7.30 -2.04 -3.92
CA GLY A 64 -6.56 -1.37 -4.99
C GLY A 64 -6.76 -2.03 -6.35
N LYS A 65 -6.75 -3.37 -6.41
CA LYS A 65 -6.99 -4.13 -7.65
C LYS A 65 -8.40 -3.96 -8.23
N LYS A 66 -9.34 -3.39 -7.46
CA LYS A 66 -10.70 -3.08 -7.94
C LYS A 66 -10.80 -1.68 -8.54
N LEU A 67 -9.84 -0.78 -8.27
CA LEU A 67 -9.83 0.60 -8.77
C LEU A 67 -9.54 0.70 -10.28
N ASP A 68 -8.89 -0.32 -10.85
CA ASP A 68 -8.50 -0.38 -12.26
C ASP A 68 -9.56 -1.07 -13.15
N LYS A 69 -10.73 -1.43 -12.57
CA LYS A 69 -11.91 -1.92 -13.29
C LYS A 69 -12.93 -0.79 -13.45
#